data_AF-A0A829YH97-F1
#
_entry.id   AF-A0A829YH97-F1
#
_cell.length_a   1.000
_cell.length_b   1.000
_cell.length_c   1.000
_cell.angle_alpha   90.00
_cell.angle_beta   90.00
_cell.angle_gamma   90.00
#
_symmetry.space_group_name_H-M   'P 1'
#
loop_
_entity.id
_entity.type
_entity.pdbx_description
1 polymer ?
#
loop_
_entity_poly.entity_id
_entity_poly.type
_entity_poly.pdbx_seq_one_letter_code
_entity_poly.pdbx_strand_id
1 'polypeptide(L)'
;MPAKSKSAAKRRPAPLAAKPAAAPAKVVKLGKRLESVAREIKDADNFVEHVAGLAKRFRREHALRIGDAQTELRQSLRTFHKHASALAEWLEQANNGKATAIERKAFDAFGTKLYGSPVLARPPSAQALDWLTRASEAADATAIEMKQGGADDALRIAAEGLRATFEHHKLKLAAGTDKKPGDAVRLLCAIAREAGETIEPATAKAALKDTHRPAAAA
;
A
#
# COMPACT_ATOMS: atom_id res chain seq x y z
N MET A 1 -31.10 56.56 26.74
CA MET A 1 -32.58 56.45 26.82
C MET A 1 -33.14 57.50 25.87
N PRO A 2 -34.07 57.24 24.93
CA PRO A 2 -35.02 56.11 24.74
C PRO A 2 -34.67 55.24 23.51
N ALA A 3 -35.00 53.96 23.31
CA ALA A 3 -36.17 53.08 23.53
C ALA A 3 -37.26 53.06 22.43
N LYS A 4 -37.32 51.89 21.75
CA LYS A 4 -38.46 51.22 21.04
C LYS A 4 -38.77 51.74 19.61
N SER A 5 -39.18 50.95 18.62
CA SER A 5 -39.89 49.66 18.61
C SER A 5 -39.74 48.89 17.27
N LYS A 6 -40.16 47.62 17.34
CA LYS A 6 -40.10 46.51 16.39
C LYS A 6 -40.99 46.63 15.13
N SER A 7 -40.58 45.98 14.04
CA SER A 7 -41.44 45.16 13.15
C SER A 7 -40.56 44.27 12.25
N ALA A 8 -40.41 42.97 12.55
CA ALA A 8 -41.27 41.87 12.08
C ALA A 8 -41.04 41.48 10.59
N ALA A 9 -39.84 41.00 10.26
CA ALA A 9 -39.57 40.32 8.99
C ALA A 9 -39.87 38.81 9.12
N LYS A 10 -40.97 38.40 8.49
CA LYS A 10 -41.48 37.04 8.36
C LYS A 10 -40.47 36.16 7.59
N ARG A 11 -39.61 35.43 8.30
CA ARG A 11 -38.66 34.48 7.70
C ARG A 11 -39.42 33.25 7.19
N ARG A 12 -39.43 33.07 5.87
CA ARG A 12 -39.79 31.80 5.21
C ARG A 12 -38.81 30.70 5.68
N PRO A 13 -39.28 29.50 6.06
CA PRO A 13 -38.38 28.40 6.36
C PRO A 13 -37.69 27.93 5.07
N ALA A 14 -36.36 27.75 5.17
CA ALA A 14 -35.53 27.22 4.10
C ALA A 14 -35.96 25.79 3.74
N PRO A 15 -35.94 25.40 2.45
CA PRO A 15 -36.25 24.04 2.06
C PRO A 15 -35.21 23.08 2.62
N LEU A 16 -35.70 22.04 3.29
CA LEU A 16 -34.92 20.91 3.81
C LEU A 16 -33.97 20.39 2.73
N ALA A 17 -32.67 20.38 3.07
CA ALA A 17 -31.64 19.74 2.27
C ALA A 17 -32.03 18.28 2.05
N ALA A 18 -32.34 17.94 0.79
CA ALA A 18 -32.47 16.56 0.35
C ALA A 18 -31.17 15.83 0.69
N LYS A 19 -31.29 14.69 1.37
CA LYS A 19 -30.22 13.71 1.58
C LYS A 19 -29.45 13.54 0.26
N PRO A 20 -28.11 13.66 0.23
CA PRO A 20 -27.38 13.27 -0.96
C PRO A 20 -27.59 11.77 -1.15
N ALA A 21 -28.27 11.40 -2.24
CA ALA A 21 -28.25 10.04 -2.75
C ALA A 21 -26.77 9.66 -2.93
N ALA A 22 -26.38 8.52 -2.36
CA ALA A 22 -25.04 7.99 -2.52
C ALA A 22 -24.70 7.97 -4.01
N ALA A 23 -23.60 8.64 -4.38
CA ALA A 23 -23.11 8.66 -5.74
C ALA A 23 -22.95 7.21 -6.24
N PRO A 24 -23.29 6.91 -7.51
CA PRO A 24 -23.05 5.57 -8.05
C PRO A 24 -21.56 5.28 -7.94
N ALA A 25 -21.23 4.25 -7.18
CA ALA A 25 -19.87 3.79 -7.01
C ALA A 25 -19.25 3.52 -8.38
N LYS A 26 -18.01 4.00 -8.57
CA LYS A 26 -17.28 3.81 -9.82
C LYS A 26 -17.10 2.31 -10.03
N VAL A 27 -17.88 1.73 -10.94
CA VAL A 27 -17.81 0.31 -11.31
C VAL A 27 -16.38 -0.02 -11.73
N VAL A 28 -15.66 -0.69 -10.84
CA VAL A 28 -14.35 -1.26 -11.16
C VAL A 28 -14.62 -2.42 -12.11
N LYS A 29 -14.18 -2.31 -13.37
CA LYS A 29 -14.39 -3.34 -14.38
C LYS A 29 -13.68 -4.64 -13.95
N LEU A 30 -14.48 -5.60 -13.52
CA LEU A 30 -14.09 -6.96 -13.19
C LEU A 30 -14.21 -7.85 -14.44
N GLY A 31 -13.37 -8.87 -14.57
CA GLY A 31 -13.56 -9.90 -15.60
C GLY A 31 -14.89 -10.64 -15.39
N LYS A 32 -15.68 -10.83 -16.47
CA LYS A 32 -16.99 -11.49 -16.44
C LYS A 32 -17.03 -12.82 -15.66
N ARG A 33 -15.93 -13.59 -15.71
CA ARG A 33 -15.81 -14.86 -14.99
C ARG A 33 -15.69 -14.68 -13.48
N LEU A 34 -14.90 -13.72 -13.01
CA LEU A 34 -14.77 -13.44 -11.57
C LEU A 34 -16.08 -12.85 -11.04
N GLU A 35 -16.81 -12.09 -11.87
CA GLU A 35 -18.07 -11.48 -11.47
C GLU A 35 -19.14 -12.55 -11.28
N SER A 36 -19.21 -13.51 -12.23
CA SER A 36 -20.08 -14.68 -12.10
C SER A 36 -19.81 -15.45 -10.81
N VAL A 37 -18.53 -15.73 -10.50
CA VAL A 37 -18.17 -16.46 -9.28
C VAL A 37 -18.53 -15.67 -8.02
N ALA A 38 -18.33 -14.34 -8.02
CA ALA A 38 -18.70 -13.50 -6.89
C ALA A 38 -20.23 -13.47 -6.68
N ARG A 39 -21.01 -13.31 -7.76
CA ARG A 39 -22.48 -13.28 -7.70
C ARG A 39 -23.08 -14.64 -7.34
N GLU A 40 -22.47 -15.75 -7.77
CA GLU A 40 -22.84 -17.12 -7.34
C GLU A 40 -22.73 -17.30 -5.81
N ILE A 41 -21.74 -16.67 -5.18
CA ILE A 41 -21.52 -16.75 -3.73
C ILE A 41 -22.47 -15.79 -3.00
N LYS A 42 -22.56 -14.56 -3.48
CA LYS A 42 -23.45 -13.53 -2.95
C LYS A 42 -23.80 -12.52 -4.03
N ASP A 43 -25.07 -12.53 -4.45
CA ASP A 43 -25.59 -11.54 -5.39
C ASP A 43 -25.87 -10.21 -4.68
N ALA A 44 -24.78 -9.44 -4.47
CA ALA A 44 -24.81 -8.10 -3.91
C ALA A 44 -23.70 -7.26 -4.54
N ASP A 45 -24.06 -6.09 -5.08
CA ASP A 45 -23.09 -5.24 -5.80
C ASP A 45 -21.91 -4.81 -4.90
N ASN A 46 -22.15 -4.49 -3.63
CA ASN A 46 -21.09 -4.17 -2.67
C ASN A 46 -20.08 -5.33 -2.49
N PHE A 47 -20.53 -6.59 -2.57
CA PHE A 47 -19.63 -7.75 -2.47
C PHE A 47 -18.76 -7.86 -3.71
N VAL A 48 -19.35 -7.69 -4.90
CA VAL A 48 -18.62 -7.67 -6.18
C VAL A 48 -17.58 -6.54 -6.20
N GLU A 49 -17.91 -5.36 -5.69
CA GLU A 49 -16.98 -4.22 -5.59
C GLU A 49 -15.80 -4.51 -4.65
N HIS A 50 -16.03 -5.10 -3.48
CA HIS A 50 -14.95 -5.50 -2.58
C HIS A 50 -14.03 -6.54 -3.24
N VAL A 51 -14.60 -7.52 -3.94
CA VAL A 51 -13.84 -8.50 -4.73
C VAL A 51 -13.04 -7.81 -5.84
N ALA A 52 -13.60 -6.79 -6.49
CA ALA A 52 -12.91 -6.01 -7.52
C ALA A 52 -11.70 -5.24 -6.98
N GLY A 53 -11.87 -4.60 -5.82
CA GLY A 53 -10.78 -3.95 -5.10
C GLY A 53 -9.67 -4.94 -4.76
N LEU A 54 -10.06 -6.14 -4.31
CA LEU A 54 -9.14 -7.21 -3.96
C LEU A 54 -8.36 -7.75 -5.17
N ALA A 55 -9.05 -7.98 -6.29
CA ALA A 55 -8.43 -8.46 -7.51
C ALA A 55 -7.48 -7.42 -8.12
N LYS A 56 -7.81 -6.13 -8.02
CA LYS A 56 -6.90 -5.05 -8.42
C LYS A 56 -5.65 -5.00 -7.54
N ARG A 57 -5.81 -5.15 -6.22
CA ARG A 57 -4.68 -5.19 -5.27
C ARG A 57 -3.80 -6.40 -5.54
N PHE A 58 -4.38 -7.59 -5.67
CA PHE A 58 -3.66 -8.81 -6.00
C PHE A 58 -2.86 -8.64 -7.30
N ARG A 59 -3.48 -8.17 -8.38
CA ARG A 59 -2.79 -7.90 -9.65
C ARG A 59 -1.58 -6.98 -9.50
N ARG A 60 -1.71 -5.90 -8.71
CA ARG A 60 -0.61 -4.97 -8.46
C ARG A 60 0.52 -5.65 -7.70
N GLU A 61 0.22 -6.33 -6.59
CA GLU A 61 1.24 -7.00 -5.77
C GLU A 61 1.90 -8.14 -6.55
N HIS A 62 1.12 -8.92 -7.29
CA HIS A 62 1.60 -9.98 -8.15
C HIS A 62 2.51 -9.45 -9.27
N ALA A 63 2.13 -8.36 -9.96
CA ALA A 63 2.96 -7.73 -10.99
C ALA A 63 4.27 -7.15 -10.43
N LEU A 64 4.29 -6.67 -9.17
CA LEU A 64 5.51 -6.23 -8.50
C LEU A 64 6.45 -7.39 -8.15
N ARG A 65 5.96 -8.63 -8.17
CA ARG A 65 6.67 -9.84 -7.73
C ARG A 65 6.98 -10.81 -8.88
N ILE A 66 6.42 -10.59 -10.06
CA ILE A 66 6.67 -11.42 -11.24
C ILE A 66 7.29 -10.59 -12.36
N GLY A 67 8.46 -11.01 -12.82
CA GLY A 67 9.07 -10.54 -14.07
C GLY A 67 9.95 -9.30 -13.97
N ASP A 68 10.04 -8.56 -15.07
CA ASP A 68 10.98 -7.45 -15.25
C ASP A 68 10.74 -6.29 -14.28
N ALA A 69 9.48 -6.03 -13.90
CA ALA A 69 9.13 -4.95 -12.96
C ALA A 69 9.73 -5.16 -11.56
N GLN A 70 9.80 -6.41 -11.08
CA GLN A 70 10.47 -6.74 -9.82
C GLN A 70 11.98 -6.49 -9.94
N THR A 71 12.57 -6.87 -11.09
CA THR A 71 13.99 -6.70 -11.37
C THR A 71 14.36 -5.22 -11.46
N GLU A 72 13.57 -4.42 -12.16
CA GLU A 72 13.72 -2.97 -12.29
C GLU A 72 13.58 -2.26 -10.94
N LEU A 73 12.56 -2.61 -10.15
CA LEU A 73 12.37 -2.05 -8.81
C LEU A 73 13.52 -2.43 -7.89
N ARG A 74 13.97 -3.69 -7.91
CA ARG A 74 15.13 -4.13 -7.12
C ARG A 74 16.40 -3.41 -7.54
N GLN A 75 16.62 -3.22 -8.84
CA GLN A 75 17.76 -2.48 -9.34
C GLN A 75 17.69 -1.01 -8.89
N SER A 76 16.50 -0.41 -8.93
CA SER A 76 16.26 0.95 -8.44
C SER A 76 16.56 1.07 -6.95
N LEU A 77 16.12 0.10 -6.12
CA LEU A 77 16.42 0.05 -4.68
C LEU A 77 17.92 -0.10 -4.40
N ARG A 78 18.63 -0.94 -5.17
CA ARG A 78 20.10 -1.08 -5.04
C ARG A 78 20.86 0.18 -5.41
N THR A 79 20.45 0.82 -6.51
CA THR A 79 21.01 2.10 -6.94
C THR A 79 20.75 3.17 -5.88
N PHE A 80 19.53 3.24 -5.35
CA PHE A 80 19.19 4.14 -4.25
C PHE A 80 20.04 3.87 -3.01
N HIS A 81 20.14 2.61 -2.56
CA HIS A 81 20.98 2.23 -1.42
C HIS A 81 22.43 2.70 -1.61
N LYS A 82 23.04 2.42 -2.77
CA LYS A 82 24.42 2.83 -3.09
C LYS A 82 24.61 4.35 -3.03
N HIS A 83 23.67 5.12 -3.57
CA HIS A 83 23.77 6.58 -3.55
C HIS A 83 23.48 7.16 -2.18
N ALA A 84 22.50 6.63 -1.46
CA ALA A 84 22.13 7.06 -0.12
C ALA A 84 23.26 6.78 0.89
N SER A 85 23.90 5.61 0.82
CA SER A 85 25.04 5.28 1.69
C SER A 85 26.27 6.15 1.39
N ALA A 86 26.60 6.36 0.11
CA ALA A 86 27.69 7.27 -0.26
C ALA A 86 27.43 8.72 0.20
N LEU A 87 26.18 9.19 0.09
CA LEU A 87 25.81 10.53 0.57
C LEU A 87 25.81 10.63 2.09
N ALA A 88 25.36 9.58 2.80
CA ALA A 88 25.42 9.49 4.25
C ALA A 88 26.88 9.53 4.73
N GLU A 89 27.76 8.74 4.14
CA GLU A 89 29.19 8.73 4.47
C GLU A 89 29.82 10.12 4.26
N TRP A 90 29.53 10.77 3.14
CA TRP A 90 30.00 12.13 2.88
C TRP A 90 29.51 13.14 3.92
N LEU A 91 28.22 13.11 4.27
CA LEU A 91 27.64 13.99 5.29
C LEU A 91 28.22 13.73 6.68
N GLU A 92 28.46 12.47 7.03
CA GLU A 92 29.13 12.09 8.28
C GLU A 92 30.56 12.66 8.33
N GLN A 93 31.33 12.51 7.25
CA GLN A 93 32.67 13.07 7.15
C GLN A 93 32.65 14.61 7.21
N ALA A 94 31.67 15.25 6.60
CA ALA A 94 31.50 16.71 6.64
C ALA A 94 31.17 17.20 8.06
N ASN A 95 30.25 16.54 8.75
CA ASN A 95 29.85 16.87 10.11
C ASN A 95 30.97 16.64 11.13
N ASN A 96 31.78 15.59 10.93
CA ASN A 96 32.89 15.23 11.82
C ASN A 96 34.22 15.92 11.47
N GLY A 97 34.22 16.82 10.47
CA GLY A 97 35.43 17.54 10.04
C GLY A 97 36.50 16.66 9.40
N LYS A 98 36.15 15.45 8.97
CA LYS A 98 37.02 14.49 8.27
C LYS A 98 36.93 14.59 6.75
N ALA A 99 35.97 15.34 6.22
CA ALA A 99 35.82 15.59 4.79
C ALA A 99 37.02 16.32 4.20
N THR A 100 37.33 16.02 2.94
CA THR A 100 38.39 16.68 2.15
C THR A 100 38.09 18.18 1.95
N ALA A 101 39.09 18.96 1.53
CA ALA A 101 38.93 20.39 1.31
C ALA A 101 37.86 20.72 0.24
N ILE A 102 37.74 19.89 -0.81
CA ILE A 102 36.76 20.08 -1.89
C ILE A 102 35.35 19.81 -1.38
N GLU A 103 35.17 18.72 -0.64
CA GLU A 103 33.88 18.32 -0.06
C GLU A 103 33.36 19.33 0.96
N ARG A 104 34.25 19.84 1.81
CA ARG A 104 33.92 20.89 2.78
C ARG A 104 33.47 22.17 2.08
N LYS A 105 34.20 22.58 1.02
CA LYS A 105 33.82 23.73 0.19
C LYS A 105 32.45 23.54 -0.48
N ALA A 106 32.16 22.33 -0.96
CA ALA A 106 30.86 22.01 -1.54
C ALA A 106 29.73 22.08 -0.50
N PHE A 107 29.95 21.51 0.69
CA PHE A 107 28.99 21.56 1.80
C PHE A 107 28.72 22.99 2.25
N ASP A 108 29.77 23.81 2.40
CA ASP A 108 29.65 25.22 2.80
C ASP A 108 28.91 26.04 1.73
N ALA A 109 29.18 25.79 0.45
CA ALA A 109 28.46 26.44 -0.66
C ALA A 109 26.97 26.06 -0.67
N PHE A 110 26.66 24.78 -0.44
CA PHE A 110 25.29 24.29 -0.33
C PHE A 110 24.57 24.94 0.86
N GLY A 111 25.24 25.00 2.00
CA GLY A 111 24.75 25.64 3.20
C GLY A 111 24.45 27.12 3.01
N THR A 112 25.36 27.83 2.35
CA THR A 112 25.18 29.24 2.00
C THR A 112 24.00 29.45 1.05
N LYS A 113 23.85 28.59 0.03
CA LYS A 113 22.78 28.74 -0.98
C LYS A 113 21.39 28.42 -0.45
N LEU A 114 21.26 27.42 0.43
CA LEU A 114 19.95 26.99 0.93
C LEU A 114 19.55 27.62 2.26
N TYR A 115 20.53 27.85 3.14
CA TYR A 115 20.27 28.28 4.52
C TYR A 115 20.90 29.65 4.82
N GLY A 116 21.52 30.31 3.84
CA GLY A 116 22.16 31.61 4.01
C GLY A 116 23.51 31.57 4.74
N SER A 117 23.91 30.42 5.31
CA SER A 117 25.18 30.24 6.00
C SER A 117 25.58 28.77 6.08
N PRO A 118 26.87 28.42 6.01
CA PRO A 118 27.38 27.07 6.27
C PRO A 118 27.02 26.51 7.66
N VAL A 119 26.94 27.39 8.67
CA VAL A 119 26.66 26.98 10.06
C VAL A 119 25.22 26.50 10.22
N LEU A 120 24.29 27.17 9.53
CA LEU A 120 22.87 26.83 9.55
C LEU A 120 22.55 25.54 8.78
N ALA A 121 23.50 25.03 7.98
CA ALA A 121 23.37 23.77 7.26
C ALA A 121 23.64 22.54 8.12
N ARG A 122 24.27 22.69 9.30
CA ARG A 122 24.66 21.55 10.16
C ARG A 122 23.49 20.82 10.83
N PRO A 123 22.47 21.50 11.41
CA PRO A 123 21.31 20.79 11.94
C PRO A 123 20.53 19.98 10.87
N PRO A 124 20.21 20.53 9.68
CA PRO A 124 19.51 19.76 8.65
C PRO A 124 20.41 18.69 8.01
N SER A 125 21.75 18.86 7.98
CA SER A 125 22.65 17.79 7.51
C SER A 125 22.65 16.57 8.43
N ALA A 126 22.58 16.77 9.75
CA ALA A 126 22.46 15.66 10.71
C ALA A 126 21.11 14.92 10.58
N GLN A 127 20.02 15.66 10.35
CA GLN A 127 18.71 15.05 10.07
C GLN A 127 18.71 14.28 8.73
N ALA A 128 19.33 14.86 7.69
CA ALA A 128 19.45 14.20 6.40
C ALA A 128 20.30 12.94 6.48
N LEU A 129 21.40 12.97 7.25
CA LEU A 129 22.23 11.80 7.53
C LEU A 129 21.41 10.67 8.15
N ASP A 130 20.72 10.93 9.25
CA ASP A 130 19.90 9.92 9.93
C ASP A 130 18.80 9.36 9.02
N TRP A 131 18.14 10.21 8.24
CA TRP A 131 17.14 9.78 7.26
C TRP A 131 17.75 8.91 6.16
N LEU A 132 18.91 9.31 5.60
CA LEU A 132 19.59 8.57 4.53
C LEU A 132 20.05 7.20 5.00
N THR A 133 20.61 7.10 6.21
CA THR A 133 21.03 5.82 6.80
C THR A 133 19.84 4.87 6.91
N ARG A 134 18.77 5.29 7.59
CA ARG A 134 17.56 4.47 7.75
C ARG A 134 16.90 4.10 6.42
N ALA A 135 16.85 5.04 5.47
CA ALA A 135 16.29 4.79 4.15
C ALA A 135 17.14 3.81 3.34
N SER A 136 18.48 3.90 3.43
CA SER A 136 19.39 3.01 2.72
C SER A 136 19.34 1.58 3.25
N GLU A 137 19.23 1.40 4.57
CA GLU A 137 19.05 0.10 5.22
C GLU A 137 17.70 -0.52 4.85
N ALA A 138 16.62 0.27 4.92
CA ALA A 138 15.29 -0.19 4.53
C ALA A 138 15.24 -0.60 3.05
N ALA A 139 15.91 0.14 2.17
CA ALA A 139 15.97 -0.19 0.75
C ALA A 139 16.75 -1.49 0.48
N ASP A 140 17.87 -1.73 1.17
CA ASP A 140 18.63 -2.98 1.04
C ASP A 140 17.86 -4.17 1.60
N ALA A 141 17.27 -4.03 2.80
CA ALA A 141 16.39 -5.04 3.38
C ALA A 141 15.24 -5.40 2.43
N THR A 142 14.56 -4.40 1.87
CA THR A 142 13.49 -4.61 0.88
C THR A 142 14.01 -5.31 -0.38
N ALA A 143 15.20 -4.94 -0.88
CA ALA A 143 15.79 -5.58 -2.05
C ALA A 143 16.18 -7.05 -1.79
N ILE A 144 16.58 -7.39 -0.56
CA ILE A 144 16.85 -8.77 -0.10
C ILE A 144 15.54 -9.54 0.06
N GLU A 145 14.53 -8.97 0.70
CA GLU A 145 13.20 -9.55 0.82
C GLU A 145 12.58 -9.82 -0.56
N MET A 146 12.72 -8.91 -1.51
CA MET A 146 12.26 -9.13 -2.89
C MET A 146 12.99 -10.29 -3.58
N LYS A 147 14.20 -10.67 -3.14
CA LYS A 147 14.89 -11.88 -3.63
C LYS A 147 14.32 -13.17 -3.01
N GLN A 148 13.78 -13.10 -1.79
CA GLN A 148 13.34 -14.24 -0.98
C GLN A 148 11.81 -14.45 -1.00
N GLY A 149 11.04 -13.38 -1.13
CA GLY A 149 9.58 -13.35 -1.13
C GLY A 149 9.03 -13.60 -2.53
N GLY A 150 8.66 -14.85 -2.77
CA GLY A 150 7.96 -15.31 -3.97
C GLY A 150 6.50 -14.85 -4.04
N ALA A 151 5.77 -15.39 -5.02
CA ALA A 151 4.35 -15.11 -5.30
C ALA A 151 3.40 -15.31 -4.08
N ASP A 152 3.87 -16.00 -3.03
CA ASP A 152 3.12 -16.32 -1.81
C ASP A 152 2.61 -15.09 -1.03
N ASP A 153 3.31 -13.95 -1.10
CA ASP A 153 2.88 -12.73 -0.39
C ASP A 153 1.65 -12.07 -1.01
N ALA A 154 1.56 -12.05 -2.34
CA ALA A 154 0.38 -11.53 -3.04
C ALA A 154 -0.84 -12.38 -2.71
N LEU A 155 -0.67 -13.71 -2.69
CA LEU A 155 -1.71 -14.66 -2.33
C LEU A 155 -2.15 -14.50 -0.87
N ARG A 156 -1.21 -14.28 0.06
CA ARG A 156 -1.51 -14.00 1.47
C ARG A 156 -2.32 -12.72 1.64
N ILE A 157 -1.93 -11.63 0.98
CA ILE A 157 -2.66 -10.35 1.03
C ILE A 157 -4.09 -10.51 0.51
N ALA A 158 -4.28 -11.23 -0.59
CA ALA A 158 -5.61 -11.52 -1.11
C ALA A 158 -6.41 -12.43 -0.17
N ALA A 159 -5.79 -13.45 0.44
CA ALA A 159 -6.45 -14.29 1.43
C ALA A 159 -6.90 -13.51 2.67
N GLU A 160 -6.09 -12.59 3.19
CA GLU A 160 -6.44 -11.71 4.31
C GLU A 160 -7.62 -10.80 3.97
N GLY A 161 -7.55 -10.11 2.83
CA GLY A 161 -8.65 -9.23 2.42
C GLY A 161 -9.93 -10.00 2.08
N LEU A 162 -9.83 -11.24 1.63
CA LEU A 162 -10.98 -12.10 1.36
C LEU A 162 -11.66 -12.51 2.67
N ARG A 163 -10.88 -12.81 3.73
CA ARG A 163 -11.44 -13.06 5.06
C ARG A 163 -12.20 -11.85 5.58
N ALA A 164 -11.59 -10.67 5.54
CA ALA A 164 -12.25 -9.43 5.97
C ALA A 164 -13.53 -9.16 5.16
N THR A 165 -13.52 -9.45 3.86
CA THR A 165 -14.71 -9.33 3.01
C THR A 165 -15.80 -10.33 3.43
N PHE A 166 -15.44 -11.59 3.67
CA PHE A 166 -16.40 -12.61 4.12
C PHE A 166 -17.00 -12.25 5.48
N GLU A 167 -16.18 -11.79 6.43
CA GLU A 167 -16.63 -11.33 7.74
C GLU A 167 -17.58 -10.13 7.63
N HIS A 168 -17.22 -9.10 6.85
CA HIS A 168 -18.05 -7.93 6.60
C HIS A 168 -19.42 -8.29 6.02
N HIS A 169 -19.46 -9.29 5.12
CA HIS A 169 -20.67 -9.76 4.47
C HIS A 169 -21.39 -10.90 5.22
N LYS A 170 -20.92 -11.27 6.42
CA LYS A 170 -21.47 -12.36 7.26
C LYS A 170 -21.50 -13.73 6.56
N LEU A 171 -20.52 -13.99 5.70
CA LEU A 171 -20.33 -15.25 4.98
C LEU A 171 -19.43 -16.19 5.77
N LYS A 172 -19.68 -17.50 5.68
CA LYS A 172 -18.83 -18.51 6.32
C LYS A 172 -17.56 -18.72 5.52
N LEU A 173 -16.40 -18.60 6.18
CA LEU A 173 -15.11 -18.93 5.58
C LEU A 173 -14.89 -20.45 5.60
N ALA A 174 -15.62 -21.18 4.76
CA ALA A 174 -15.42 -22.62 4.61
C ALA A 174 -14.30 -22.89 3.61
N ALA A 175 -13.27 -23.65 4.01
CA ALA A 175 -12.22 -24.10 3.10
C ALA A 175 -12.70 -25.18 2.11
N GLY A 176 -13.72 -25.97 2.49
CA GLY A 176 -14.20 -27.10 1.69
C GLY A 176 -13.19 -28.26 1.60
N THR A 177 -13.53 -29.26 0.78
CA THR A 177 -12.65 -30.40 0.47
C THR A 177 -11.92 -30.15 -0.84
N ASP A 178 -10.87 -30.92 -1.11
CA ASP A 178 -10.06 -30.69 -2.32
C ASP A 178 -10.85 -31.02 -3.61
N LYS A 179 -11.89 -31.87 -3.50
CA LYS A 179 -12.85 -32.19 -4.57
C LYS A 179 -13.98 -31.16 -4.71
N LYS A 180 -14.29 -30.41 -3.65
CA LYS A 180 -15.32 -29.36 -3.64
C LYS A 180 -14.80 -28.18 -2.80
N PRO A 181 -13.97 -27.32 -3.42
CA PRO A 181 -13.40 -26.18 -2.72
C PRO A 181 -14.52 -25.26 -2.23
N GLY A 182 -14.35 -24.73 -1.01
CA GLY A 182 -15.30 -23.78 -0.46
C GLY A 182 -15.24 -22.43 -1.19
N ASP A 183 -16.26 -21.60 -0.98
CA ASP A 183 -16.47 -20.36 -1.73
C ASP A 183 -15.27 -19.40 -1.67
N ALA A 184 -14.63 -19.29 -0.50
CA ALA A 184 -13.42 -18.47 -0.34
C ALA A 184 -12.25 -19.01 -1.17
N VAL A 185 -12.07 -20.34 -1.24
CA VAL A 185 -11.03 -20.97 -2.06
C VAL A 185 -11.31 -20.77 -3.54
N ARG A 186 -12.56 -20.99 -3.98
CA ARG A 186 -12.99 -20.75 -5.37
C ARG A 186 -12.75 -19.31 -5.80
N LEU A 187 -13.08 -18.36 -4.93
CA LEU A 187 -12.97 -16.93 -5.22
C LEU A 187 -11.49 -16.48 -5.25
N LEU A 188 -10.65 -16.99 -4.35
CA LEU A 188 -9.22 -16.72 -4.36
C LEU A 188 -8.54 -17.27 -5.63
N CYS A 189 -8.88 -18.50 -6.05
CA CYS A 189 -8.42 -19.05 -7.33
C CYS A 189 -8.91 -18.23 -8.53
N ALA A 190 -10.13 -17.70 -8.49
CA ALA A 190 -10.66 -16.86 -9.56
C ALA A 190 -9.95 -15.49 -9.64
N ILE A 191 -9.61 -14.89 -8.48
CA ILE A 191 -8.81 -13.66 -8.40
C ILE A 191 -7.43 -13.86 -9.02
N ALA A 192 -6.74 -14.96 -8.69
CA ALA A 192 -5.43 -15.26 -9.26
C ALA A 192 -5.50 -15.46 -10.78
N ARG A 193 -6.51 -16.19 -11.26
CA ARG A 193 -6.74 -16.40 -12.70
C ARG A 193 -6.99 -15.11 -13.47
N GLU A 194 -7.67 -14.14 -12.87
CA GLU A 194 -7.86 -12.82 -13.50
C GLU A 194 -6.53 -12.07 -13.66
N ALA A 195 -5.56 -12.33 -12.78
CA ALA A 195 -4.21 -11.78 -12.86
C ALA A 195 -3.28 -12.55 -13.81
N GLY A 196 -3.76 -13.60 -14.47
CA GLY A 196 -2.96 -14.46 -15.34
C GLY A 196 -2.18 -15.56 -14.58
N GLU A 197 -2.44 -15.74 -13.28
CA GLU A 197 -1.81 -16.79 -12.47
C GLU A 197 -2.75 -17.97 -12.26
N THR A 198 -2.22 -19.19 -12.28
CA THR A 198 -3.00 -20.39 -11.92
C THR A 198 -2.49 -20.94 -10.60
N ILE A 199 -3.30 -20.78 -9.55
CA ILE A 199 -3.03 -21.35 -8.24
C ILE A 199 -3.86 -22.62 -8.02
N GLU A 200 -3.24 -23.62 -7.41
CA GLU A 200 -3.94 -24.84 -7.01
C GLU A 200 -4.88 -24.57 -5.82
N PRO A 201 -6.05 -25.23 -5.75
CA PRO A 201 -6.97 -25.08 -4.61
C PRO A 201 -6.33 -25.39 -3.26
N ALA A 202 -5.34 -26.29 -3.22
CA ALA A 202 -4.58 -26.62 -2.02
C ALA A 202 -3.75 -25.42 -1.52
N THR A 203 -3.09 -24.69 -2.42
CA THR A 203 -2.30 -23.49 -2.10
C THR A 203 -3.20 -22.34 -1.63
N ALA A 204 -4.32 -22.12 -2.32
CA ALA A 204 -5.34 -21.15 -1.91
C ALA A 204 -5.91 -21.48 -0.51
N LYS A 205 -6.14 -22.76 -0.23
CA LYS A 205 -6.58 -23.25 1.07
C LYS A 205 -5.53 -23.08 2.16
N ALA A 206 -4.24 -23.26 1.85
CA ALA A 206 -3.14 -23.01 2.77
C ALA A 206 -3.04 -21.51 3.12
N ALA A 207 -3.07 -20.62 2.13
CA ALA A 207 -3.09 -19.17 2.36
C ALA A 207 -4.30 -18.72 3.21
N LEU A 208 -5.46 -19.35 3.00
CA LEU A 208 -6.66 -19.16 3.81
C LEU A 208 -6.63 -19.84 5.20
N LYS A 209 -5.56 -20.56 5.56
CA LYS A 209 -5.31 -21.06 6.93
C LYS A 209 -4.17 -20.33 7.64
N ASP A 210 -3.10 -19.99 6.92
CA ASP A 210 -1.84 -19.51 7.52
C ASP A 210 -1.89 -18.13 8.16
N THR A 211 -2.91 -17.31 7.90
CA THR A 211 -3.02 -15.98 8.53
C THR A 211 -3.52 -16.04 9.99
N HIS A 212 -3.72 -17.23 10.56
CA HIS A 212 -3.92 -17.40 11.99
C HIS A 212 -2.62 -17.48 12.78
N ARG A 213 -1.45 -17.55 12.12
CA ARG A 213 -0.18 -17.39 12.81
C ARG A 213 0.04 -15.88 13.02
N PRO A 214 0.00 -15.35 14.26
CA PRO A 214 0.53 -14.01 14.48
C PRO A 214 1.94 -14.02 13.90
N ALA A 215 2.28 -12.98 13.13
CA ALA A 215 3.65 -12.74 12.73
C ALA A 215 4.48 -12.86 14.01
N ALA A 216 5.29 -13.92 14.10
CA ALA A 216 6.20 -14.07 15.20
C ALA A 216 7.00 -12.78 15.23
N ALA A 217 6.96 -12.09 16.38
CA ALA A 217 7.72 -10.89 16.61
C ALA A 217 9.16 -11.13 16.11
N ALA A 218 9.65 -10.12 15.39
CA ALA A 218 10.99 -10.02 14.83
C ALA A 218 12.09 -10.51 15.79
#